data_AF-A0A956KI03-F1
#
_entry.id   AF-A0A956KI03-F1
#
_cell.length_a   1.000
_cell.length_b   1.000
_cell.length_c   1.000
_cell.angle_alpha   90.00
_cell.angle_beta   90.00
_cell.angle_gamma   90.00
#
_symmetry.space_group_name_H-M   'P 1'
#
loop_
_entity.id
_entity.type
_entity.pdbx_description
1 polymer ?
#
loop_
_entity_poly.entity_id
_entity_poly.type
_entity_poly.pdbx_seq_one_letter_code
_entity_poly.pdbx_strand_id
1 'polypeptide(L)'
;MIDGSLPRTRMPAGLEPAQLRAVAALGLDPRAFTALPEERFGVPFRFPYHLGLYMAVNAIPGCFAVIDGPDCIYRKAEWIHGKHDLCSTLLDVGGRHRVVSTLMHSAEVIKSKGEAVVKRLRRIGQLPEAELVLVNSMPHVQIIGTQYDALIAEVEGELRQPVFEVPSRALDGDWLDGYAEVLNTLAARLPTPAESEPIPGSVAIIGLLMDRTEADHTANVAELERLIADLGLRPISTWLSN
;
A
#
# COMPACT_ATOMS: atom_id res chain seq x y z
N MET A 1 1.17 -23.40 52.80
CA MET A 1 -0.01 -23.32 51.93
C MET A 1 -0.08 -21.90 51.40
N ILE A 2 0.41 -21.71 50.17
CA ILE A 2 0.32 -20.43 49.45
C ILE A 2 -1.04 -20.46 48.76
N ASP A 3 -1.93 -19.56 49.16
CA ASP A 3 -3.23 -19.34 48.53
C ASP A 3 -3.00 -18.99 47.05
N GLY A 4 -3.39 -19.91 46.17
CA GLY A 4 -3.24 -19.83 44.72
C GLY A 4 -4.34 -19.02 44.03
N SER A 5 -5.01 -18.10 44.72
CA SER A 5 -5.91 -17.16 44.08
C SER A 5 -5.11 -16.06 43.37
N LEU A 6 -4.86 -16.28 42.07
CA LEU A 6 -4.47 -15.19 41.17
C LEU A 6 -5.48 -14.05 41.35
N PRO A 7 -5.03 -12.81 41.63
CA PRO A 7 -5.95 -11.68 41.75
C PRO A 7 -6.77 -11.62 40.46
N ARG A 8 -8.10 -11.44 40.61
CA ARG A 8 -9.04 -11.12 39.53
C ARG A 8 -8.65 -9.78 38.92
N THR A 9 -7.54 -9.78 38.20
CA THR A 9 -7.05 -8.68 37.40
C THR A 9 -8.03 -8.55 36.26
N ARG A 10 -8.62 -7.36 36.13
CA ARG A 10 -9.49 -7.01 35.00
C ARG A 10 -8.76 -7.44 33.73
N MET A 11 -9.45 -8.23 32.91
CA MET A 11 -8.90 -8.63 31.62
C MET A 11 -8.54 -7.36 30.82
N PRO A 12 -7.36 -7.33 30.19
CA PRO A 12 -7.02 -6.27 29.25
C PRO A 12 -8.14 -6.14 28.21
N ALA A 13 -8.71 -4.94 28.06
CA ALA A 13 -9.72 -4.72 27.04
C ALA A 13 -9.09 -4.91 25.66
N GLY A 14 -9.72 -5.73 24.80
CA GLY A 14 -9.42 -5.78 23.37
C GLY A 14 -8.61 -6.99 22.87
N LEU A 15 -8.08 -7.85 23.73
CA LEU A 15 -7.43 -9.10 23.31
C LEU A 15 -8.25 -10.33 23.73
N GLU A 16 -8.53 -11.19 22.75
CA GLU A 16 -9.13 -12.49 22.98
C GLU A 16 -8.19 -13.39 23.80
N PRO A 17 -8.71 -14.37 24.56
CA PRO A 17 -7.88 -15.27 25.38
C PRO A 17 -6.76 -15.97 24.61
N ALA A 18 -6.95 -16.23 23.32
CA ALA A 18 -5.93 -16.80 22.45
C ALA A 18 -4.77 -15.83 22.18
N GLN A 19 -5.08 -14.54 21.95
CA GLN A 19 -4.10 -13.50 21.69
C GLN A 19 -3.27 -13.20 22.96
N LEU A 20 -3.92 -13.18 24.14
CA LEU A 20 -3.21 -13.03 25.42
C LEU A 20 -2.19 -14.14 25.68
N ARG A 21 -2.54 -15.39 25.34
CA ARG A 21 -1.60 -16.53 25.43
C ARG A 21 -0.44 -16.39 24.45
N ALA A 22 -0.70 -15.92 23.23
CA ALA A 22 0.35 -15.69 22.24
C ALA A 22 1.33 -14.60 22.69
N VAL A 23 0.82 -13.47 23.21
CA VAL A 23 1.64 -12.38 23.75
C VAL A 23 2.49 -12.86 24.92
N ALA A 24 1.91 -13.62 25.86
CA ALA A 24 2.65 -14.18 26.98
C ALA A 24 3.71 -15.20 26.54
N ALA A 25 3.42 -16.03 25.53
CA ALA A 25 4.38 -17.00 24.98
C ALA A 25 5.60 -16.33 24.31
N LEU A 26 5.44 -15.08 23.86
CA LEU A 26 6.53 -14.25 23.33
C LEU A 26 7.33 -13.53 24.43
N GLY A 27 7.01 -13.75 25.72
CA GLY A 27 7.68 -13.10 26.85
C GLY A 27 7.32 -11.64 27.05
N LEU A 28 6.25 -11.16 26.40
CA LEU A 28 5.78 -9.78 26.51
C LEU A 28 4.74 -9.65 27.64
N ASP A 29 4.74 -8.52 28.37
CA ASP A 29 3.73 -8.26 29.40
C ASP A 29 2.38 -7.95 28.73
N PRO A 30 1.33 -8.78 28.88
CA PRO A 30 0.02 -8.52 28.30
C PRO A 30 -0.61 -7.20 28.77
N ARG A 31 -0.17 -6.68 29.93
CA ARG A 31 -0.63 -5.40 30.47
C ARG A 31 -0.11 -4.20 29.67
N ALA A 32 1.03 -4.34 28.99
CA ALA A 32 1.54 -3.30 28.09
C ALA A 32 0.63 -3.05 26.87
N PHE A 33 -0.28 -3.98 26.59
CA PHE A 33 -1.29 -3.89 25.52
C PHE A 33 -2.68 -3.58 26.06
N THR A 34 -2.80 -3.23 27.34
CA THR A 34 -4.08 -2.79 27.90
C THR A 34 -4.25 -1.32 27.57
N ALA A 35 -5.28 -0.99 26.79
CA ALA A 35 -5.63 0.41 26.52
C ALA A 35 -5.79 1.16 27.85
N LEU A 36 -5.11 2.29 27.97
CA LEU A 36 -5.28 3.18 29.12
C LEU A 36 -6.75 3.68 29.16
N PRO A 37 -7.29 4.06 30.34
CA PRO A 37 -8.67 4.55 30.46
C PRO A 37 -9.02 5.69 29.50
N GLU A 38 -8.05 6.52 29.13
CA GLU A 38 -8.13 7.61 28.15
C GLU A 38 -8.08 7.13 26.69
N GLU A 39 -7.51 5.97 26.41
CA GLU A 39 -7.48 5.31 25.10
C GLU A 39 -8.75 4.47 24.85
N ARG A 40 -9.65 4.40 25.84
CA ARG A 40 -10.88 3.58 25.85
C ARG A 40 -11.90 3.95 24.76
N PHE A 41 -11.77 5.14 24.17
CA PHE A 41 -12.56 5.60 23.02
C PHE A 41 -11.71 5.85 21.77
N GLY A 42 -10.42 5.48 21.81
CA GLY A 42 -9.54 5.55 20.65
C GLY A 42 -9.90 4.43 19.68
N VAL A 43 -10.13 4.79 18.42
CA VAL A 43 -9.93 3.82 17.34
C VAL A 43 -8.49 3.31 17.44
N PRO A 44 -8.22 2.01 17.22
CA PRO A 44 -6.85 1.52 17.15
C PRO A 44 -6.03 2.45 16.27
N PHE A 45 -4.82 2.79 16.69
CA PHE A 45 -3.93 3.61 15.88
C PHE A 45 -3.66 2.87 14.57
N ARG A 46 -4.26 3.37 13.49
CA ARG A 46 -4.16 2.81 12.14
C ARG A 46 -3.61 3.88 11.24
N PHE A 47 -2.59 3.52 10.46
CA PHE A 47 -2.13 4.41 9.42
C PHE A 47 -3.17 4.55 8.31
N PRO A 48 -3.25 5.70 7.64
CA PRO A 48 -4.20 5.91 6.55
C PRO A 48 -3.98 4.91 5.40
N TYR A 49 -5.07 4.48 4.76
CA TYR A 49 -5.09 3.62 3.57
C TYR A 49 -4.02 3.97 2.52
N HIS A 50 -3.89 5.25 2.15
CA HIS A 50 -2.93 5.70 1.13
C HIS A 50 -1.47 5.39 1.46
N LEU A 51 -1.12 5.17 2.73
CA LEU A 51 0.25 4.80 3.10
C LEU A 51 0.61 3.44 2.49
N GLY A 52 -0.31 2.47 2.51
CA GLY A 52 -0.10 1.17 1.87
C GLY A 52 0.05 1.27 0.36
N LEU A 53 -0.78 2.09 -0.28
CA LEU A 53 -0.65 2.37 -1.71
C LEU A 53 0.72 2.98 -2.02
N TYR A 54 1.18 3.95 -1.23
CA TYR A 54 2.49 4.57 -1.44
C TYR A 54 3.65 3.61 -1.16
N MET A 55 3.51 2.69 -0.21
CA MET A 55 4.51 1.63 0.01
C MET A 55 4.63 0.75 -1.24
N ALA A 56 3.49 0.33 -1.80
CA ALA A 56 3.48 -0.46 -3.03
C ALA A 56 4.09 0.30 -4.23
N VAL A 57 3.76 1.59 -4.38
CA VAL A 57 4.37 2.44 -5.42
C VAL A 57 5.88 2.61 -5.17
N ASN A 58 6.29 2.78 -3.92
CA ASN A 58 7.71 2.92 -3.57
C ASN A 58 8.50 1.66 -3.94
N ALA A 59 7.91 0.49 -3.70
CA ALA A 59 8.49 -0.81 -4.03
C ALA A 59 8.59 -1.10 -5.54
N ILE A 60 7.87 -0.37 -6.41
CA ILE A 60 7.88 -0.56 -7.87
C ILE A 60 8.51 0.68 -8.53
N PRO A 61 9.80 0.66 -8.96
CA PRO A 61 10.52 1.85 -9.41
C PRO A 61 9.85 2.68 -10.51
N GLY A 62 9.23 2.03 -11.51
CA GLY A 62 8.54 2.68 -12.63
C GLY A 62 7.05 2.99 -12.38
N CYS A 63 6.55 2.76 -11.17
CA CYS A 63 5.16 3.00 -10.82
C CYS A 63 4.92 4.45 -10.37
N PHE A 64 3.86 5.06 -10.89
CA PHE A 64 3.35 6.38 -10.50
C PHE A 64 1.94 6.23 -9.91
N ALA A 65 1.59 7.07 -8.95
CA ALA A 65 0.25 7.16 -8.41
C ALA A 65 -0.36 8.54 -8.68
N VAL A 66 -1.49 8.56 -9.38
CA VAL A 66 -2.38 9.72 -9.48
C VAL A 66 -3.44 9.62 -8.40
N ILE A 67 -3.39 10.54 -7.44
CA ILE A 67 -4.34 10.62 -6.35
C ILE A 67 -5.28 11.79 -6.57
N ASP A 68 -6.55 11.49 -6.79
CA ASP A 68 -7.58 12.52 -6.86
C ASP A 68 -7.90 13.04 -5.45
N GLY A 69 -7.61 14.31 -5.20
CA GLY A 69 -7.76 14.95 -3.90
C GLY A 69 -6.84 16.16 -3.72
N PRO A 70 -6.91 16.81 -2.55
CA PRO A 70 -6.11 17.98 -2.18
C PRO A 70 -4.66 17.60 -1.87
N ASP A 71 -3.86 18.64 -1.59
CA ASP A 71 -2.41 18.59 -1.33
C ASP A 71 -1.97 17.71 -0.15
N CYS A 72 -2.85 17.39 0.79
CA CYS A 72 -2.50 16.58 1.98
C CYS A 72 -1.93 15.18 1.65
N ILE A 73 -2.09 14.71 0.41
CA ILE A 73 -1.44 13.50 -0.12
C ILE A 73 0.10 13.56 -0.01
N TYR A 74 0.71 14.74 -0.17
CA TYR A 74 2.16 14.90 -0.06
C TYR A 74 2.63 14.69 1.38
N ARG A 75 1.88 15.19 2.38
CA ARG A 75 2.19 14.94 3.79
C ARG A 75 2.11 13.47 4.15
N LYS A 76 1.24 12.70 3.49
CA LYS A 76 1.16 11.25 3.66
C LYS A 76 2.35 10.55 2.99
N ALA A 77 2.77 10.99 1.80
CA ALA A 77 3.95 10.45 1.12
C ALA A 77 5.25 10.66 1.94
N GLU A 78 5.37 11.77 2.66
CA GLU A 78 6.48 12.05 3.60
C GLU A 78 6.56 11.07 4.79
N TRP A 79 5.52 10.28 5.08
CA TRP A 79 5.65 9.20 6.08
C TRP A 79 6.56 8.09 5.60
N ILE A 80 6.61 7.87 4.28
CA ILE A 80 7.55 6.93 3.68
C ILE A 80 8.82 7.68 3.32
N HIS A 81 8.69 8.67 2.45
CA HIS A 81 9.80 9.44 1.93
C HIS A 81 10.51 10.24 3.02
N GLY A 82 11.73 9.82 3.36
CA GLY A 82 12.60 10.51 4.31
C GLY A 82 12.31 10.22 5.79
N LYS A 83 11.25 9.47 6.12
CA LYS A 83 10.96 9.03 7.50
C LYS A 83 11.10 7.52 7.69
N HIS A 84 10.40 6.74 6.87
CA HIS A 84 10.42 5.28 6.94
C HIS A 84 11.43 4.65 5.98
N ASP A 85 11.64 5.28 4.83
CA ASP A 85 12.60 4.83 3.81
C ASP A 85 13.46 6.00 3.35
N LEU A 86 14.76 5.93 3.68
CA LEU A 86 15.76 6.94 3.29
C LEU A 86 16.11 6.90 1.80
N CYS A 87 15.84 5.78 1.13
CA CYS A 87 16.10 5.57 -0.30
C CYS A 87 14.87 5.83 -1.17
N SER A 88 13.73 6.21 -0.57
CA SER A 88 12.47 6.40 -1.30
C SER A 88 12.55 7.48 -2.37
N THR A 89 12.06 7.15 -3.56
CA THR A 89 11.95 8.08 -4.71
C THR A 89 10.52 8.55 -4.98
N LEU A 90 9.62 8.47 -3.98
CA LEU A 90 8.24 8.92 -4.14
C LEU A 90 8.12 10.42 -4.40
N LEU A 91 8.97 11.21 -3.74
CA LEU A 91 9.06 12.66 -3.89
C LEU A 91 10.46 13.06 -4.36
N ASP A 92 10.55 14.05 -5.25
CA ASP A 92 11.80 14.52 -5.83
C ASP A 92 11.81 16.05 -5.87
N VAL A 93 12.88 16.68 -5.40
CA VAL A 93 13.02 18.14 -5.34
C VAL A 93 13.05 18.81 -6.72
N GLY A 94 13.38 18.05 -7.77
CA GLY A 94 13.29 18.49 -9.16
C GLY A 94 11.88 18.37 -9.75
N GLY A 95 10.88 18.03 -8.93
CA GLY A 95 9.47 17.93 -9.32
C GLY A 95 9.10 16.60 -10.00
N ARG A 96 10.00 15.61 -10.02
CA ARG A 96 9.74 14.26 -10.58
C ARG A 96 9.07 13.35 -9.55
N HIS A 97 7.97 13.82 -8.96
CA HIS A 97 7.23 13.05 -7.97
C HIS A 97 6.54 11.85 -8.62
N ARG A 98 6.69 10.67 -8.00
CA ARG A 98 5.90 9.48 -8.38
C ARG A 98 4.53 9.46 -7.73
N VAL A 99 4.31 10.28 -6.70
CA VAL A 99 2.97 10.57 -6.16
C VAL A 99 2.49 11.93 -6.69
N VAL A 100 1.42 11.92 -7.48
CA VAL A 100 0.88 13.10 -8.18
C VAL A 100 -0.55 13.37 -7.72
N SER A 101 -0.83 14.62 -7.36
CA SER A 101 -2.16 15.07 -6.94
C SER A 101 -2.91 15.77 -8.08
N THR A 102 -4.24 15.67 -8.07
CA THR A 102 -5.10 16.59 -8.83
C THR A 102 -5.13 18.00 -8.22
N LEU A 103 -4.73 18.14 -6.94
CA LEU A 103 -4.81 19.36 -6.14
C LEU A 103 -6.25 19.88 -6.01
N MET A 104 -7.19 18.95 -5.89
CA MET A 104 -8.61 19.26 -5.90
C MET A 104 -8.98 20.25 -4.79
N HIS A 105 -9.69 21.31 -5.15
CA HIS A 105 -10.25 22.28 -4.20
C HIS A 105 -11.79 22.29 -4.20
N SER A 106 -12.40 23.02 -3.27
CA SER A 106 -13.86 23.02 -3.05
C SER A 106 -14.69 23.37 -4.29
N ALA A 107 -14.22 24.29 -5.15
CA ALA A 107 -14.94 24.59 -6.40
C ALA A 107 -14.87 23.46 -7.44
N GLU A 108 -13.86 22.60 -7.40
CA GLU A 108 -13.72 21.43 -8.28
C GLU A 108 -14.58 20.27 -7.77
N VAL A 109 -14.75 20.10 -6.46
CA VAL A 109 -15.70 19.12 -5.88
C VAL A 109 -17.10 19.19 -6.51
N ILE A 110 -17.55 20.40 -6.86
CA ILE A 110 -18.89 20.63 -7.39
C ILE A 110 -18.93 20.50 -8.93
N LYS A 111 -17.85 20.90 -9.61
CA LYS A 111 -17.84 21.13 -11.07
C LYS A 111 -16.99 20.15 -11.86
N SER A 112 -15.94 19.61 -11.25
CA SER A 112 -14.98 18.74 -11.91
C SER A 112 -15.60 17.38 -12.16
N LYS A 113 -15.41 16.87 -13.38
CA LYS A 113 -15.74 15.49 -13.74
C LYS A 113 -14.49 14.65 -13.91
N GLY A 114 -13.41 15.01 -13.20
CA GLY A 114 -12.13 14.33 -13.29
C GLY A 114 -11.22 14.82 -14.42
N GLU A 115 -11.48 16.02 -14.98
CA GLU A 115 -10.60 16.59 -16.01
C GLU A 115 -9.14 16.73 -15.52
N ALA A 116 -8.97 17.02 -14.23
CA ALA A 116 -7.65 17.09 -13.60
C ALA A 116 -6.95 15.73 -13.61
N VAL A 117 -7.66 14.63 -13.34
CA VAL A 117 -7.11 13.26 -13.39
C VAL A 117 -6.60 12.96 -14.80
N VAL A 118 -7.45 13.14 -15.80
CA VAL A 118 -7.12 12.94 -17.22
C VAL A 118 -5.89 13.76 -17.63
N LYS A 119 -5.83 15.04 -17.21
CA LYS A 119 -4.67 15.90 -17.44
C LYS A 119 -3.38 15.36 -16.81
N ARG A 120 -3.44 14.81 -15.60
CA ARG A 120 -2.28 14.18 -14.94
C ARG A 120 -1.86 12.90 -15.65
N LEU A 121 -2.81 12.05 -16.04
CA LEU A 121 -2.54 10.82 -16.80
C LEU A 121 -1.79 11.12 -18.11
N ARG A 122 -2.30 12.07 -18.91
CA ARG A 122 -1.62 12.51 -20.15
C ARG A 122 -0.22 13.04 -19.89
N ARG A 123 0.01 13.74 -18.77
CA ARG A 123 1.34 14.27 -18.43
C ARG A 123 2.30 13.15 -18.02
N ILE A 124 1.85 12.18 -17.23
CA ILE A 124 2.66 11.04 -16.82
C ILE A 124 2.97 10.14 -18.02
N GLY A 125 2.02 9.98 -18.95
CA GLY A 125 2.26 9.19 -20.18
C GLY A 125 3.38 9.71 -21.08
N GLN A 126 3.79 10.97 -20.89
CA GLN A 126 4.93 11.58 -21.59
C GLN A 126 6.28 11.27 -20.92
N LEU A 127 6.28 10.69 -19.72
CA LEU A 127 7.49 10.39 -18.97
C LEU A 127 8.06 9.03 -19.41
N PRO A 128 9.31 8.97 -19.90
CA PRO A 128 9.93 7.71 -20.32
C PRO A 128 10.15 6.72 -19.18
N GLU A 129 10.28 7.21 -17.94
CA GLU A 129 10.47 6.41 -16.72
C GLU A 129 9.16 5.83 -16.14
N ALA A 130 7.99 6.29 -16.62
CA ALA A 130 6.72 5.73 -16.19
C ALA A 130 6.47 4.40 -16.91
N GLU A 131 6.30 3.33 -16.14
CA GLU A 131 6.01 1.97 -16.63
C GLU A 131 4.61 1.51 -16.22
N LEU A 132 4.05 2.07 -15.14
CA LEU A 132 2.73 1.78 -14.62
C LEU A 132 2.15 3.03 -13.96
N VAL A 133 0.85 3.28 -14.14
CA VAL A 133 0.14 4.35 -13.44
C VAL A 133 -1.03 3.77 -12.64
N LEU A 134 -1.06 4.04 -11.35
CA LEU A 134 -2.16 3.70 -10.46
C LEU A 134 -3.01 4.95 -10.20
N VAL A 135 -4.33 4.82 -10.36
CA VAL A 135 -5.29 5.89 -10.05
C VAL A 135 -6.03 5.52 -8.77
N ASN A 136 -6.07 6.43 -7.81
CA ASN A 136 -6.80 6.26 -6.56
C ASN A 136 -7.37 7.61 -6.11
N SER A 137 -8.22 7.60 -5.09
CA SER A 137 -8.93 8.79 -4.64
C SER A 137 -8.85 8.97 -3.12
N MET A 138 -8.96 10.22 -2.68
CA MET A 138 -9.06 10.55 -1.26
C MET A 138 -10.50 10.34 -0.75
N PRO A 139 -10.71 10.12 0.57
CA PRO A 139 -12.02 9.78 1.14
C PRO A 139 -13.18 10.70 0.73
N HIS A 140 -12.94 12.01 0.63
CA HIS A 140 -14.00 12.96 0.26
C HIS A 140 -14.33 12.93 -1.24
N VAL A 141 -13.38 12.53 -2.11
CA VAL A 141 -13.64 12.33 -3.54
C VAL A 141 -14.41 11.03 -3.76
N GLN A 142 -14.09 9.99 -2.98
CA GLN A 142 -14.83 8.74 -3.02
C GLN A 142 -16.33 8.95 -2.79
N ILE A 143 -16.71 9.89 -1.92
CA ILE A 143 -18.12 10.25 -1.66
C ILE A 143 -18.80 10.90 -2.90
N ILE A 144 -18.04 11.64 -3.70
CA ILE A 144 -18.56 12.29 -4.92
C ILE A 144 -18.87 11.26 -6.02
N GLY A 145 -18.20 10.11 -5.99
CA GLY A 145 -18.48 9.00 -6.91
C GLY A 145 -17.94 9.21 -8.32
N THR A 146 -16.77 9.84 -8.47
CA THR A 146 -16.07 9.95 -9.77
C THR A 146 -15.85 8.57 -10.38
N GLN A 147 -16.20 8.41 -11.65
CA GLN A 147 -16.04 7.16 -12.41
C GLN A 147 -14.66 7.08 -13.06
N TYR A 148 -13.65 6.58 -12.33
CA TYR A 148 -12.27 6.57 -12.83
C TYR A 148 -12.06 5.60 -13.98
N ASP A 149 -12.77 4.48 -14.01
CA ASP A 149 -12.81 3.53 -15.13
C ASP A 149 -13.14 4.23 -16.46
N ALA A 150 -14.17 5.08 -16.48
CA ALA A 150 -14.56 5.84 -17.66
C ALA A 150 -13.50 6.88 -18.06
N LEU A 151 -12.86 7.54 -17.08
CA LEU A 151 -11.79 8.51 -17.32
C LEU A 151 -10.52 7.85 -17.85
N ILE A 152 -10.18 6.66 -17.35
CA ILE A 152 -9.04 5.87 -17.84
C ILE A 152 -9.32 5.42 -19.28
N ALA A 153 -10.53 4.92 -19.55
CA ALA A 153 -10.92 4.50 -20.90
C ALA A 153 -10.85 5.64 -21.94
N GLU A 154 -11.06 6.90 -21.53
CA GLU A 154 -10.89 8.07 -22.40
C GLU A 154 -9.47 8.20 -22.95
N VAL A 155 -8.45 7.85 -22.14
CA VAL A 155 -7.03 8.07 -22.46
C VAL A 155 -6.24 6.80 -22.74
N GLU A 156 -6.81 5.62 -22.52
CA GLU A 156 -6.08 4.34 -22.60
C GLU A 156 -5.35 4.16 -23.94
N GLY A 157 -5.95 4.58 -25.06
CA GLY A 157 -5.32 4.51 -26.39
C GLY A 157 -4.23 5.57 -26.67
N GLU A 158 -4.12 6.59 -25.82
CA GLU A 158 -3.11 7.64 -25.92
C GLU A 158 -1.83 7.33 -25.13
N LEU A 159 -1.95 6.47 -24.11
CA LEU A 159 -0.89 6.21 -23.13
C LEU A 159 -0.11 4.94 -23.49
N ARG A 160 1.20 4.94 -23.23
CA ARG A 160 2.05 3.76 -23.45
C ARG A 160 2.02 2.79 -22.29
N GLN A 161 1.79 3.32 -21.09
CA GLN A 161 1.79 2.61 -19.84
C GLN A 161 0.39 2.07 -19.54
N PRO A 162 0.27 0.87 -18.94
CA PRO A 162 -0.96 0.46 -18.30
C PRO A 162 -1.37 1.47 -17.23
N VAL A 163 -2.66 1.79 -17.18
CA VAL A 163 -3.27 2.61 -16.15
C VAL A 163 -4.33 1.79 -15.43
N PHE A 164 -4.16 1.59 -14.14
CA PHE A 164 -5.10 0.80 -13.34
C PHE A 164 -5.73 1.67 -12.25
N GLU A 165 -7.06 1.63 -12.16
CA GLU A 165 -7.74 2.10 -10.96
C GLU A 165 -7.49 1.11 -9.82
N VAL A 166 -6.98 1.62 -8.70
CA VAL A 166 -6.95 0.90 -7.42
C VAL A 166 -8.17 1.37 -6.63
N PRO A 167 -9.12 0.49 -6.28
CA PRO A 167 -10.32 0.88 -5.55
C PRO A 167 -9.99 1.54 -4.22
N SER A 168 -10.45 2.78 -4.00
CA SER A 168 -10.27 3.44 -2.69
C SER A 168 -11.16 2.79 -1.64
N ARG A 169 -10.55 2.34 -0.54
CA ARG A 169 -11.22 1.97 0.71
C ARG A 169 -10.75 2.85 1.86
N ALA A 170 -10.47 4.11 1.58
CA ALA A 170 -9.86 5.01 2.55
C ALA A 170 -10.81 5.49 3.67
N LEU A 171 -12.11 5.17 3.57
CA LEU A 171 -13.10 5.45 4.62
C LEU A 171 -13.23 4.31 5.65
N ASP A 172 -12.90 3.09 5.26
CA ASP A 172 -13.18 1.85 6.01
C ASP A 172 -11.97 0.93 6.18
N GLY A 173 -10.90 1.14 5.41
CA GLY A 173 -9.64 0.40 5.47
C GLY A 173 -8.46 1.22 5.97
N ASP A 174 -7.39 0.50 6.31
CA ASP A 174 -6.10 1.05 6.71
C ASP A 174 -5.00 0.78 5.69
N TRP A 175 -3.76 1.11 6.04
CA TRP A 175 -2.60 0.94 5.15
C TRP A 175 -2.38 -0.51 4.70
N LEU A 176 -2.72 -1.53 5.48
CA LEU A 176 -2.59 -2.93 5.03
C LEU A 176 -3.63 -3.22 3.95
N ASP A 177 -4.85 -2.71 4.11
CA ASP A 177 -5.88 -2.79 3.07
C ASP A 177 -5.44 -2.06 1.80
N GLY A 178 -4.79 -0.90 1.95
CA GLY A 178 -4.22 -0.15 0.82
C GLY A 178 -3.16 -0.92 0.05
N TYR A 179 -2.24 -1.58 0.76
CA TYR A 179 -1.22 -2.42 0.13
C TYR A 179 -1.84 -3.65 -0.56
N ALA A 180 -2.79 -4.31 0.12
CA ALA A 180 -3.49 -5.47 -0.41
C ALA A 180 -4.32 -5.14 -1.66
N GLU A 181 -5.00 -4.00 -1.71
CA GLU A 181 -5.76 -3.56 -2.89
C GLU A 181 -4.85 -3.31 -4.10
N VAL A 182 -3.63 -2.79 -3.90
CA VAL A 182 -2.65 -2.69 -5.00
C VAL A 182 -2.26 -4.08 -5.50
N LEU A 183 -1.91 -5.01 -4.60
CA LEU A 183 -1.57 -6.39 -5.00
C LEU A 183 -2.71 -7.07 -5.76
N ASN A 184 -3.94 -6.95 -5.26
CA ASN A 184 -5.13 -7.51 -5.91
C ASN A 184 -5.37 -6.88 -7.28
N THR A 185 -5.19 -5.56 -7.40
CA THR A 185 -5.32 -4.84 -8.67
C THR A 185 -4.28 -5.32 -9.68
N LEU A 186 -3.02 -5.45 -9.25
CA LEU A 186 -1.94 -5.96 -10.10
C LEU A 186 -2.19 -7.39 -10.53
N ALA A 187 -2.55 -8.28 -9.60
CA ALA A 187 -2.85 -9.68 -9.91
C ALA A 187 -4.03 -9.84 -10.89
N ALA A 188 -5.04 -8.97 -10.80
CA ALA A 188 -6.22 -9.01 -11.66
C ALA A 188 -5.98 -8.40 -13.05
N ARG A 189 -5.03 -7.47 -13.19
CA ARG A 189 -4.88 -6.63 -14.39
C ARG A 189 -3.59 -6.85 -15.16
N LEU A 190 -2.53 -7.35 -14.52
CA LEU A 190 -1.28 -7.62 -15.21
C LEU A 190 -1.49 -8.72 -16.25
N PRO A 191 -1.01 -8.50 -17.50
CA PRO A 191 -1.21 -9.46 -18.56
C PRO A 191 -0.48 -10.76 -18.22
N THR A 192 -1.24 -11.84 -18.12
CA THR A 192 -0.71 -13.20 -18.03
C THR A 192 -0.96 -13.90 -19.37
N PRO A 193 0.03 -14.64 -19.92
CA PRO A 193 -0.22 -15.47 -21.09
C PRO A 193 -1.35 -16.47 -20.77
N ALA A 194 -2.41 -16.47 -21.59
CA ALA A 194 -3.59 -17.32 -21.35
C ALA A 194 -3.27 -18.82 -21.34
N GLU A 195 -2.15 -19.21 -21.97
CA GLU A 195 -1.71 -20.60 -22.13
C GLU A 195 -0.21 -20.75 -21.81
N SER A 196 0.24 -20.27 -20.65
CA SER A 196 1.58 -20.62 -20.16
C SER A 196 1.56 -21.96 -19.44
N GLU A 197 2.32 -22.94 -19.91
CA GLU A 197 2.57 -24.16 -19.16
C GLU A 197 3.29 -23.83 -17.84
N PRO A 198 2.87 -24.41 -16.70
CA PRO A 198 3.60 -24.26 -15.44
C PRO A 198 5.04 -24.70 -15.61
N ILE A 199 6.00 -23.85 -15.23
CA ILE A 199 7.41 -24.23 -15.33
C ILE A 199 7.75 -25.11 -14.12
N PRO A 200 8.12 -26.40 -14.32
CA PRO A 200 8.37 -27.31 -13.20
C PRO A 200 9.47 -26.78 -12.27
N GLY A 201 9.23 -26.90 -10.96
CA GLY A 201 10.16 -26.44 -9.93
C GLY A 201 10.27 -24.92 -9.82
N SER A 202 9.40 -24.14 -10.47
CA SER A 202 9.38 -22.67 -10.30
C SER A 202 8.37 -22.22 -9.24
N VAL A 203 8.67 -21.12 -8.55
CA VAL A 203 7.79 -20.50 -7.56
C VAL A 203 7.82 -18.98 -7.62
N ALA A 204 6.70 -18.36 -7.28
CA ALA A 204 6.59 -16.93 -7.05
C ALA A 204 6.40 -16.65 -5.56
N ILE A 205 7.07 -15.61 -5.04
CA ILE A 205 6.82 -15.09 -3.68
C ILE A 205 5.81 -13.94 -3.83
N ILE A 206 4.65 -14.04 -3.20
CA ILE A 206 3.59 -13.03 -3.29
C ILE A 206 3.21 -12.58 -1.88
N GLY A 207 3.00 -11.27 -1.71
CA GLY A 207 2.55 -10.71 -0.43
C GLY A 207 3.70 -10.38 0.51
N LEU A 208 4.93 -10.32 0.02
CA LEU A 208 6.03 -9.72 0.78
C LEU A 208 5.68 -8.25 1.01
N LEU A 209 5.72 -7.82 2.28
CA LEU A 209 5.55 -6.43 2.63
C LEU A 209 6.87 -5.69 2.41
N MET A 210 7.04 -5.10 1.22
CA MET A 210 8.21 -4.31 0.89
C MET A 210 7.96 -2.85 1.29
N ASP A 211 8.30 -2.53 2.54
CA ASP A 211 7.99 -1.22 3.15
C ASP A 211 9.11 -0.20 3.05
N ARG A 212 10.36 -0.62 2.84
CA ARG A 212 11.49 0.26 2.47
C ARG A 212 12.45 -0.39 1.48
N THR A 213 13.18 0.45 0.77
CA THR A 213 14.11 0.07 -0.31
C THR A 213 15.58 0.09 0.15
N GLU A 214 15.80 0.05 1.46
CA GLU A 214 17.13 -0.01 2.06
C GLU A 214 17.78 -1.40 1.91
N ALA A 215 19.09 -1.43 2.14
CA ALA A 215 19.91 -2.62 1.93
C ALA A 215 19.48 -3.83 2.77
N ASP A 216 18.92 -3.60 3.96
CA ASP A 216 18.47 -4.67 4.86
C ASP A 216 17.19 -5.36 4.35
N HIS A 217 16.23 -4.62 3.79
CA HIS A 217 15.04 -5.23 3.20
C HIS A 217 15.25 -5.84 1.81
N THR A 218 16.09 -5.21 0.99
CA THR A 218 16.53 -5.86 -0.27
C THR A 218 17.31 -7.14 0.03
N ALA A 219 18.11 -7.19 1.10
CA ALA A 219 18.76 -8.42 1.55
C ALA A 219 17.77 -9.49 2.04
N ASN A 220 16.65 -9.10 2.68
CA ASN A 220 15.60 -10.07 3.04
C ASN A 220 15.00 -10.75 1.80
N VAL A 221 14.75 -10.00 0.72
CA VAL A 221 14.29 -10.57 -0.56
C VAL A 221 15.32 -11.58 -1.09
N ALA A 222 16.59 -11.16 -1.16
CA ALA A 222 17.67 -12.01 -1.66
C ALA A 222 17.82 -13.30 -0.83
N GLU A 223 17.67 -13.21 0.50
CA GLU A 223 17.76 -14.38 1.37
C GLU A 223 16.55 -15.32 1.21
N LEU A 224 15.34 -14.79 1.04
CA LEU A 224 14.16 -15.61 0.73
C LEU A 224 14.34 -16.38 -0.58
N GLU A 225 14.83 -15.70 -1.62
CA GLU A 225 15.11 -16.34 -2.91
C GLU A 225 16.21 -17.40 -2.81
N ARG A 226 17.26 -17.13 -2.01
CA ARG A 226 18.33 -18.10 -1.72
C ARG A 226 17.80 -19.34 -0.99
N LEU A 227 16.97 -19.16 0.03
CA LEU A 227 16.36 -20.27 0.79
C LEU A 227 15.46 -21.14 -0.11
N ILE A 228 14.71 -20.53 -1.02
CA ILE A 228 13.91 -21.26 -2.02
C ILE A 228 14.81 -22.05 -2.98
N ALA A 229 15.91 -21.45 -3.43
CA ALA A 229 16.89 -22.11 -4.28
C ALA A 229 17.51 -23.35 -3.60
N ASP A 230 17.83 -23.26 -2.31
CA ASP A 230 18.36 -24.38 -1.51
C ASP A 230 17.36 -25.55 -1.39
N LEU A 231 16.06 -25.29 -1.52
CA LEU A 231 15.02 -26.34 -1.58
C LEU A 231 14.90 -27.01 -2.96
N GLY A 232 15.75 -26.63 -3.92
CA GLY A 232 15.70 -27.13 -5.30
C GLY A 232 14.61 -26.48 -6.15
N LEU A 233 14.04 -25.36 -5.70
CA LEU A 233 13.05 -24.59 -6.41
C LEU A 233 13.69 -23.35 -7.06
N ARG A 234 13.08 -22.80 -8.10
CA ARG A 234 13.55 -21.59 -8.78
C ARG A 234 12.58 -20.44 -8.51
N PRO A 235 12.98 -19.42 -7.72
CA PRO A 235 12.18 -18.20 -7.61
C PRO A 235 12.15 -17.50 -8.98
N ILE A 236 10.95 -17.21 -9.49
CA ILE A 236 10.76 -16.56 -10.80
C ILE A 236 10.20 -15.13 -10.69
N SER A 237 9.67 -14.76 -9.53
CA SER A 237 9.17 -13.40 -9.26
C SER A 237 8.90 -13.18 -7.77
N THR A 238 9.14 -11.96 -7.28
CA THR A 238 8.83 -11.54 -5.90
C THR A 238 7.96 -10.28 -5.90
N TRP A 239 6.75 -10.37 -5.34
CA TRP A 239 5.74 -9.32 -5.37
C TRP A 239 5.49 -8.77 -3.95
N LEU A 240 5.80 -7.51 -3.64
CA LEU A 240 6.55 -6.52 -4.45
C LEU A 240 8.03 -6.53 -4.05
N SER A 241 8.91 -6.23 -5.00
CA SER A 241 10.34 -6.07 -4.77
C SER A 241 10.91 -5.02 -5.71
N ASN A 242 12.01 -4.38 -5.29
CA ASN A 242 12.78 -3.37 -6.03
C ASN A 242 14.09 -4.00 -6.53
#